data_AF-Q8RVN1-F1
#
_entry.id   AF-Q8RVN1-F1
#
_cell.length_a   1.000
_cell.length_b   1.000
_cell.length_c   1.000
_cell.angle_alpha   90.00
_cell.angle_beta   90.00
_cell.angle_gamma   90.00
#
_symmetry.space_group_name_H-M   'P 1'
#
loop_
_entity.id
_entity.type
_entity.pdbx_description
1 polymer ?
#
loop_
_entity_poly.entity_id
_entity_poly.type
_entity_poly.pdbx_seq_one_letter_code
_entity_poly.pdbx_strand_id
1 'polypeptide(L)'
;GQTSHETTGGWESAPDGPYAWGYCFVSEINQDVYCSSNQYPCAAGKKYYGRGPIQLTHNYNYGQAGQALGQDLINNPDLVATDPVVSFRTAIWFWMTP
;
A
#
# COMPACT_ATOMS: atom_id res chain seq x y z
N GLY A 1 -15.37 -0.20 -1.59
CA GLY A 1 -15.39 -0.13 -3.06
C GLY A 1 -13.98 -0.04 -3.59
N GLN A 2 -13.41 1.16 -3.63
CA GLN A 2 -12.07 1.42 -4.20
C GLN A 2 -10.98 0.48 -3.64
N THR A 3 -10.78 0.45 -2.33
CA THR A 3 -9.75 -0.40 -1.70
C THR A 3 -9.96 -1.90 -1.95
N SER A 4 -11.20 -2.35 -2.12
CA SER A 4 -11.52 -3.73 -2.50
C SER A 4 -11.08 -4.04 -3.94
N HIS A 5 -11.17 -3.07 -4.85
CA HIS A 5 -10.67 -3.22 -6.23
C HIS A 5 -9.15 -3.33 -6.26
N GLU A 6 -8.45 -2.44 -5.54
CA GLU A 6 -6.98 -2.44 -5.44
C GLU A 6 -6.41 -3.76 -4.91
N THR A 7 -7.21 -4.54 -4.18
CA THR A 7 -6.78 -5.75 -3.46
C THR A 7 -7.59 -6.98 -3.87
N THR A 8 -8.30 -6.93 -5.00
CA THR A 8 -9.23 -8.00 -5.39
C THR A 8 -8.50 -9.26 -5.81
N GLY A 9 -9.02 -10.40 -5.38
CA GLY A 9 -8.72 -11.72 -5.94
C GLY A 9 -9.84 -12.27 -6.82
N GLY A 10 -10.87 -11.47 -7.10
CA GLY A 10 -12.08 -11.91 -7.80
C GLY A 10 -11.88 -12.15 -9.29
N TRP A 11 -12.57 -13.15 -9.81
CA TRP A 11 -12.68 -13.47 -11.25
C TRP A 11 -14.15 -13.68 -11.62
N GLU A 12 -14.45 -13.80 -12.91
CA GLU A 12 -15.82 -13.82 -13.45
C GLU A 12 -16.75 -14.85 -12.78
N SER A 13 -16.23 -16.04 -12.46
CA SER A 13 -16.97 -17.17 -11.87
C SER A 13 -16.59 -17.44 -10.41
N ALA A 14 -16.07 -16.44 -9.69
CA ALA A 14 -15.69 -16.61 -8.29
C ALA A 14 -16.91 -16.98 -7.42
N PRO A 15 -16.74 -17.84 -6.39
CA PRO A 15 -17.79 -18.10 -5.40
C PRO A 15 -18.33 -16.79 -4.85
N ASP A 16 -19.65 -16.65 -4.80
CA ASP A 16 -20.37 -15.44 -4.36
C ASP A 16 -20.12 -14.18 -5.22
N GLY A 17 -19.55 -14.36 -6.42
CA GLY A 17 -19.30 -13.31 -7.42
C GLY A 17 -17.98 -12.54 -7.19
N PRO A 18 -17.46 -11.83 -8.22
CA PRO A 18 -16.14 -11.19 -8.17
C PRO A 18 -16.00 -10.10 -7.09
N TYR A 19 -17.12 -9.53 -6.64
CA TYR A 19 -17.11 -8.42 -5.68
C TYR A 19 -17.04 -8.87 -4.20
N ALA A 20 -17.16 -10.17 -3.92
CA ALA A 20 -16.95 -10.74 -2.59
C ALA A 20 -15.46 -10.93 -2.23
N TRP A 21 -14.56 -10.69 -3.20
CA TRP A 21 -13.13 -11.04 -3.13
C TRP A 21 -12.19 -9.86 -2.94
N GLY A 22 -12.69 -8.74 -2.41
CA GLY A 22 -11.83 -7.63 -1.99
C GLY A 22 -10.92 -8.02 -0.82
N TYR A 23 -9.80 -7.31 -0.66
CA TYR A 23 -8.82 -7.56 0.41
C TYR A 23 -8.17 -8.95 0.36
N CYS A 24 -8.12 -9.59 -0.81
CA CYS A 24 -7.44 -10.86 -1.02
C CYS A 24 -5.92 -10.71 -0.98
N PHE A 25 -5.39 -9.60 -1.51
CA PHE A 25 -3.96 -9.30 -1.55
C PHE A 25 -3.60 -8.13 -0.65
N VAL A 26 -2.46 -8.24 0.03
CA VAL A 26 -1.87 -7.16 0.84
C VAL A 26 -0.70 -6.47 0.14
N SER A 27 0.03 -7.20 -0.69
CA SER A 27 1.20 -6.71 -1.42
C SER A 27 0.99 -6.91 -2.92
N GLU A 28 1.53 -5.99 -3.69
CA GLU A 28 1.65 -6.11 -5.14
C GLU A 28 2.33 -7.43 -5.53
N ILE A 29 1.84 -8.05 -6.60
CA ILE A 29 2.39 -9.31 -7.10
C ILE A 29 3.80 -9.09 -7.68
N ASN A 30 3.98 -8.03 -8.47
CA ASN A 30 5.25 -7.67 -9.09
C ASN A 30 5.99 -6.60 -8.26
N GLN A 31 6.77 -7.03 -7.30
CA GLN A 31 7.39 -6.16 -6.29
C GLN A 31 8.63 -5.38 -6.81
N ASP A 32 8.41 -4.37 -7.64
CA ASP A 32 9.47 -3.46 -8.12
C ASP A 32 9.91 -2.46 -7.03
N VAL A 33 10.97 -1.68 -7.31
CA VAL A 33 11.63 -0.80 -6.34
C VAL A 33 10.84 0.47 -6.07
N TYR A 34 10.20 1.06 -7.09
CA TYR A 34 9.42 2.30 -7.01
C TYR A 34 10.12 3.44 -6.24
N CYS A 35 11.38 3.67 -6.57
CA CYS A 35 12.20 4.74 -6.01
C CYS A 35 12.35 5.87 -7.03
N SER A 36 11.64 6.99 -6.85
CA SER A 36 11.59 8.07 -7.85
C SER A 36 11.79 9.49 -7.31
N SER A 37 11.65 9.73 -6.00
CA SER A 37 11.81 11.06 -5.41
C SER A 37 13.11 11.23 -4.61
N ASN A 38 13.78 12.37 -4.76
CA ASN A 38 14.93 12.75 -3.95
C ASN A 38 14.55 13.39 -2.60
N GLN A 39 13.31 13.88 -2.46
CA GLN A 39 12.83 14.48 -1.20
C GLN A 39 12.67 13.43 -0.10
N TYR A 40 12.40 12.19 -0.48
CA TYR A 40 12.27 11.04 0.40
C TYR A 40 13.27 9.96 -0.01
N PRO A 41 14.56 10.09 0.35
CA PRO A 41 15.60 9.19 -0.14
C PRO A 41 15.29 7.73 0.16
N CYS A 42 15.46 6.87 -0.84
CA CYS A 42 15.19 5.45 -0.71
C CYS A 42 16.22 4.78 0.20
N ALA A 43 15.73 4.06 1.20
CA ALA A 43 16.58 3.29 2.08
C ALA A 43 17.21 2.11 1.32
N ALA A 44 18.47 1.80 1.61
CA ALA A 44 19.20 0.72 0.95
C ALA A 44 18.48 -0.62 1.13
N GLY A 45 18.29 -1.34 0.01
CA GLY A 45 17.60 -2.64 0.00
C GLY A 45 16.08 -2.57 0.21
N LYS A 46 15.49 -1.37 0.32
CA LYS A 46 14.04 -1.20 0.45
C LYS A 46 13.37 -0.96 -0.89
N LYS A 47 12.12 -1.41 -0.96
CA LYS A 47 11.25 -1.30 -2.13
C LYS A 47 9.90 -0.71 -1.73
N TYR A 48 9.32 0.08 -2.62
CA TYR A 48 8.10 0.85 -2.38
C TYR A 48 6.97 0.44 -3.33
N TYR A 49 6.90 -0.85 -3.67
CA TYR A 49 5.77 -1.47 -4.36
C TYR A 49 4.45 -1.32 -3.58
N GLY A 50 3.33 -1.62 -4.25
CA GLY A 50 1.99 -1.50 -3.68
C GLY A 50 1.81 -2.32 -2.41
N ARG A 51 1.43 -1.67 -1.30
CA ARG A 51 1.05 -2.36 -0.05
C ARG A 51 -0.24 -1.80 0.54
N GLY A 52 -0.94 -2.68 1.25
CA GLY A 52 -2.15 -2.35 1.99
C GLY A 52 -3.37 -2.06 1.11
N PRO A 53 -4.47 -1.59 1.72
CA PRO A 53 -5.77 -1.48 1.06
C PRO A 53 -5.81 -0.51 -0.12
N ILE A 54 -4.94 0.49 -0.16
CA ILE A 54 -4.86 1.47 -1.25
C ILE A 54 -3.71 1.18 -2.22
N GLN A 55 -3.01 0.06 -2.05
CA GLN A 55 -1.78 -0.26 -2.78
C GLN A 55 -0.81 0.93 -2.81
N LEU A 56 -0.45 1.44 -1.62
CA LEU A 56 0.45 2.58 -1.47
C LEU A 56 1.77 2.27 -2.18
N THR A 57 2.14 3.10 -3.15
CA THR A 57 3.27 2.86 -4.06
C THR A 57 4.13 4.12 -4.18
N HIS A 58 5.43 3.95 -4.43
CA HIS A 58 6.47 4.97 -4.50
C HIS A 58 6.96 5.56 -3.17
N ASN A 59 8.28 5.74 -3.09
CA ASN A 59 8.97 6.28 -1.92
C ASN A 59 8.42 7.63 -1.42
N TYR A 60 7.98 8.52 -2.31
CA TYR A 60 7.38 9.79 -1.87
C TYR A 60 6.06 9.61 -1.12
N ASN A 61 5.19 8.69 -1.55
CA ASN A 61 3.94 8.40 -0.87
C ASN A 61 4.18 7.74 0.49
N TYR A 62 5.12 6.78 0.57
CA TYR A 62 5.53 6.20 1.86
C TYR A 62 6.10 7.26 2.80
N GLY A 63 6.91 8.19 2.28
CA GLY A 63 7.46 9.29 3.06
C GLY A 63 6.41 10.25 3.62
N GLN A 64 5.49 10.69 2.77
CA GLN A 64 4.40 11.59 3.16
C GLN A 64 3.44 10.91 4.16
N ALA A 65 3.04 9.67 3.89
CA ALA A 65 2.21 8.88 4.80
C ALA A 65 2.90 8.66 6.14
N GLY A 66 4.18 8.29 6.12
CA GLY A 66 4.97 8.05 7.32
C GLY A 66 5.06 9.30 8.20
N GLN A 67 5.32 10.46 7.58
CA GLN A 67 5.35 11.74 8.28
C GLN A 67 4.00 12.07 8.93
N ALA A 68 2.89 11.90 8.21
CA ALA A 68 1.56 12.19 8.73
C ALA A 68 1.13 11.23 9.87
N LEU A 69 1.58 9.98 9.83
CA LEU A 69 1.20 8.94 10.77
C LEU A 69 2.18 8.76 11.94
N GLY A 70 3.31 9.49 11.93
CA GLY A 70 4.38 9.30 12.91
C GLY A 70 5.07 7.94 12.81
N GLN A 71 5.21 7.42 11.59
CA GLN A 71 5.80 6.12 11.29
C GLN A 71 6.97 6.28 10.30
N ASP A 72 8.09 5.60 10.56
CA ASP A 72 9.23 5.61 9.63
C ASP A 72 9.02 4.60 8.49
N LEU A 73 8.17 4.98 7.54
CA LEU A 73 7.83 4.15 6.39
C LEU A 73 8.85 4.21 5.25
N ILE A 74 9.85 5.09 5.32
CA ILE A 74 10.97 5.10 4.37
C ILE A 74 11.93 3.97 4.67
N ASN A 75 12.30 3.78 5.94
CA ASN A 75 13.18 2.68 6.34
C ASN A 75 12.41 1.37 6.61
N ASN A 76 11.11 1.45 6.91
CA ASN A 76 10.28 0.29 7.24
C ASN A 76 9.00 0.22 6.37
N PRO A 77 9.09 0.22 5.03
CA PRO A 77 7.90 0.20 4.16
C PRO A 77 7.06 -1.08 4.33
N ASP A 78 7.69 -2.18 4.76
CA ASP A 78 7.00 -3.46 4.97
C ASP A 78 5.95 -3.40 6.09
N LEU A 79 6.02 -2.42 7.00
CA LEU A 79 4.98 -2.20 8.02
C LEU A 79 3.59 -2.02 7.41
N VAL A 80 3.50 -1.45 6.19
CA VAL A 80 2.21 -1.29 5.49
C VAL A 80 1.60 -2.64 5.10
N ALA A 81 2.39 -3.71 5.03
CA ALA A 81 1.91 -5.08 4.76
C ALA A 81 1.90 -5.99 6.00
N THR A 82 2.69 -5.70 7.05
CA THR A 82 2.82 -6.57 8.22
C THR A 82 2.08 -6.07 9.46
N ASP A 83 1.76 -4.78 9.55
CA ASP A 83 0.93 -4.21 10.61
C ASP A 83 -0.42 -3.75 10.01
N PRO A 84 -1.54 -4.43 10.33
CA PRO A 84 -2.84 -4.10 9.76
C PRO A 84 -3.32 -2.70 10.16
N VAL A 85 -2.94 -2.18 11.34
CA VAL A 85 -3.33 -0.83 11.77
C VAL A 85 -2.60 0.21 10.92
N VAL A 86 -1.30 0.03 10.69
CA VAL A 86 -0.53 0.89 9.78
C VAL A 86 -1.10 0.78 8.35
N SER A 87 -1.40 -0.43 7.89
CA SER A 87 -1.98 -0.71 6.58
C SER A 87 -3.28 0.06 6.32
N PHE A 88 -4.23 0.02 7.25
CA PHE A 88 -5.46 0.80 7.11
C PHE A 88 -5.24 2.30 7.28
N ARG A 89 -4.33 2.72 8.18
CA ARG A 89 -4.01 4.13 8.37
C ARG A 89 -3.44 4.78 7.10
N THR A 90 -2.60 4.09 6.34
CA THR A 90 -2.08 4.64 5.07
C THR A 90 -3.19 4.78 4.02
N ALA A 91 -4.11 3.81 3.94
CA ALA A 91 -5.26 3.91 3.03
C ALA A 91 -6.20 5.08 3.38
N ILE A 92 -6.50 5.26 4.67
CA ILE A 92 -7.33 6.38 5.15
C ILE A 92 -6.59 7.71 4.96
N TRP A 93 -5.29 7.75 5.26
CA TRP A 93 -4.47 8.94 5.02
C TRP A 93 -4.54 9.38 3.55
N PHE A 94 -4.35 8.44 2.61
CA PHE A 94 -4.43 8.75 1.18
C PHE A 94 -5.81 9.30 0.80
N TRP A 95 -6.88 8.71 1.35
CA TRP A 95 -8.25 9.16 1.10
C TRP A 95 -8.55 10.57 1.64
N MET A 96 -7.91 10.95 2.74
CA MET A 96 -8.18 12.20 3.45
C MET A 96 -7.19 13.33 3.10
N THR A 97 -6.17 13.04 2.29
CA THR A 97 -5.13 14.01 1.92
C THR A 97 -5.43 14.57 0.53
N PRO A 98 -5.67 15.88 0.39
CA PRO A 98 -6.05 16.52 -0.87
C PRO A 98 -4.89 16.63 -1.87
#